data_AF-A0A957PTX0-F1
#
_entry.id   AF-A0A957PTX0-F1
#
_cell.length_a   1.000
_cell.length_b   1.000
_cell.length_c   1.000
_cell.angle_alpha   90.00
_cell.angle_beta   90.00
_cell.angle_gamma   90.00
#
_symmetry.space_group_name_H-M   'P 1'
#
loop_
_entity.id
_entity.type
_entity.pdbx_description
1 polymer ?
#
loop_
_entity_poly.entity_id
_entity_poly.type
_entity_poly.pdbx_seq_one_letter_code
_entity_poly.pdbx_strand_id
1 'polypeptide(L)'
;MTFKRSSGILLHPSSLPGPYGIGDIGPEAHRFVDWLASTGSTIWQILPLGPTGYGDSPYQCFSAFAGNPYLISPENLVGDGLLTREDLNEMKDLPASKVDFGLFIPKKLDLLLKAFQRFKTNPEPLREEFLNFCNENAHWLDDFALFMALKEANGGG
;
A
#
# COMPACT_ATOMS: atom_id res chain seq x y z
N MET A 1 -16.29 -26.24 6.37
CA MET A 1 -16.63 -25.01 7.12
C MET A 1 -18.13 -24.77 6.95
N THR A 2 -18.84 -24.37 8.00
CA THR A 2 -20.26 -24.01 7.92
C THR A 2 -20.36 -22.49 8.05
N PHE A 3 -20.81 -21.81 7.01
CA PHE A 3 -20.94 -20.35 7.03
C PHE A 3 -22.33 -19.97 7.57
N LYS A 4 -22.36 -19.07 8.57
CA LYS A 4 -23.61 -18.39 8.94
C LYS A 4 -24.06 -17.53 7.76
N ARG A 5 -25.37 -17.36 7.57
CA ARG A 5 -25.90 -16.46 6.54
C ARG A 5 -25.35 -15.05 6.76
N SER A 6 -24.64 -14.53 5.77
CA SER A 6 -23.93 -13.25 5.81
C SER A 6 -24.10 -12.49 4.49
N SER A 7 -23.84 -11.19 4.53
CA SER A 7 -23.68 -10.32 3.35
C SER A 7 -22.35 -9.60 3.40
N GLY A 8 -21.89 -9.15 2.25
CA GLY A 8 -20.64 -8.43 2.12
C GLY A 8 -20.53 -7.64 0.84
N ILE A 9 -19.45 -6.87 0.73
CA ILE A 9 -19.14 -6.04 -0.43
C ILE A 9 -17.77 -6.43 -0.97
N LEU A 10 -17.70 -6.56 -2.29
CA LEU A 10 -16.44 -6.65 -3.03
C LEU A 10 -15.99 -5.23 -3.39
N LEU A 11 -14.87 -4.79 -2.82
CA LEU A 11 -14.27 -3.50 -3.13
C LEU A 11 -12.77 -3.60 -2.92
N HIS A 12 -11.96 -3.39 -3.96
CA HIS A 12 -10.51 -3.37 -3.77
C HIS A 12 -10.06 -2.05 -3.09
N PRO A 13 -9.04 -2.05 -2.20
CA PRO A 13 -8.57 -0.82 -1.56
C PRO A 13 -8.16 0.28 -2.54
N SER A 14 -7.65 -0.08 -3.72
CA SER A 14 -7.31 0.90 -4.77
C SER A 14 -8.49 1.71 -5.28
N SER A 15 -9.73 1.25 -5.05
CA SER A 15 -10.98 1.90 -5.46
C SER A 15 -11.58 2.77 -4.36
N LEU A 16 -10.99 2.79 -3.16
CA LEU A 16 -11.40 3.73 -2.13
C LEU A 16 -11.15 5.17 -2.61
N PRO A 17 -11.99 6.12 -2.21
CA PRO A 17 -11.77 7.53 -2.53
C PRO A 17 -10.49 8.03 -1.86
N GLY A 18 -9.89 9.09 -2.38
CA GLY A 18 -8.74 9.72 -1.77
C GLY A 18 -8.10 10.78 -2.65
N PRO A 19 -7.37 11.75 -2.07
CA PRO A 19 -6.77 12.84 -2.83
C PRO A 19 -5.40 12.48 -3.46
N TYR A 20 -4.93 11.24 -3.29
CA TYR A 20 -3.56 10.83 -3.65
C TYR A 20 -3.50 9.92 -4.88
N GLY A 21 -4.50 10.00 -5.77
CA GLY A 21 -4.55 9.30 -7.08
C GLY A 21 -4.94 7.81 -7.05
N ILE A 22 -4.89 7.17 -5.88
CA ILE A 22 -5.35 5.80 -5.65
C ILE A 22 -5.91 5.69 -4.23
N GLY A 23 -6.84 4.77 -4.00
CA GLY A 23 -7.22 4.39 -2.64
C GLY A 23 -6.10 3.61 -1.93
N ASP A 24 -6.04 3.72 -0.60
CA ASP A 24 -4.98 3.15 0.23
C ASP A 24 -5.54 2.49 1.51
N ILE A 25 -4.66 1.87 2.29
CA ILE A 25 -4.98 1.31 3.61
C ILE A 25 -4.73 2.39 4.67
N GLY A 26 -5.57 3.42 4.63
CA GLY A 26 -5.52 4.59 5.50
C GLY A 26 -6.89 4.97 6.07
N PRO A 27 -7.12 6.25 6.37
CA PRO A 27 -8.37 6.71 6.99
C PRO A 27 -9.64 6.35 6.21
N GLU A 28 -9.59 6.31 4.87
CA GLU A 28 -10.73 5.92 4.04
C GLU A 28 -11.05 4.42 4.14
N ALA A 29 -10.05 3.56 4.32
CA ALA A 29 -10.28 2.14 4.57
C ALA A 29 -11.00 1.92 5.91
N HIS A 30 -10.60 2.64 6.96
CA HIS A 30 -11.29 2.62 8.25
C HIS A 30 -12.74 3.14 8.13
N ARG A 31 -12.95 4.27 7.45
CA ARG A 31 -14.30 4.79 7.17
C ARG A 31 -15.16 3.80 6.41
N PHE A 32 -14.59 3.09 5.43
CA PHE A 32 -15.31 2.05 4.69
C PHE A 32 -15.72 0.88 5.58
N VAL A 33 -14.83 0.42 6.48
CA VAL A 33 -15.16 -0.65 7.45
C VAL A 33 -16.25 -0.20 8.43
N ASP A 34 -16.17 1.02 8.96
CA ASP A 34 -17.19 1.58 9.86
C ASP A 34 -18.55 1.67 9.16
N TRP A 35 -18.55 2.15 7.92
CA TRP A 35 -19.75 2.18 7.09
C TRP A 35 -20.28 0.77 6.80
N LEU A 36 -19.43 -0.18 6.41
CA LEU A 36 -19.82 -1.55 6.11
C LEU A 36 -20.48 -2.20 7.33
N ALA A 37 -19.90 -2.01 8.52
CA ALA A 37 -20.46 -2.48 9.78
C ALA A 37 -21.84 -1.86 10.07
N SER A 38 -22.01 -0.56 9.78
CA SER A 38 -23.30 0.14 9.94
C SER A 38 -24.42 -0.44 9.06
N THR A 39 -24.08 -1.07 7.93
CA THR A 39 -25.06 -1.75 7.05
C THR A 39 -25.49 -3.13 7.56
N GLY A 40 -24.84 -3.66 8.60
CA GLY A 40 -25.00 -5.04 9.04
C GLY A 40 -24.29 -6.09 8.18
N SER A 41 -23.57 -5.66 7.14
CA SER A 41 -22.68 -6.53 6.37
C SER A 41 -21.47 -6.93 7.19
N THR A 42 -21.00 -8.17 7.00
CA THR A 42 -19.96 -8.79 7.85
C THR A 42 -18.75 -9.27 7.06
N ILE A 43 -18.75 -9.09 5.74
CA ILE A 43 -17.69 -9.53 4.85
C ILE A 43 -17.24 -8.36 3.96
N TRP A 44 -15.94 -8.08 3.96
CA TRP A 44 -15.28 -7.28 2.93
C TRP A 44 -14.42 -8.21 2.08
N GLN A 45 -14.77 -8.37 0.81
CA GLN A 45 -13.97 -9.12 -0.14
C GLN A 45 -13.09 -8.16 -0.94
N ILE A 46 -11.84 -8.58 -1.18
CA ILE A 46 -10.83 -7.85 -1.93
C ILE A 46 -10.22 -8.74 -3.03
N LEU A 47 -9.63 -8.11 -4.04
CA LEU A 47 -8.70 -8.75 -4.99
C LEU A 47 -7.33 -8.99 -4.30
N PRO A 48 -6.40 -9.73 -4.92
CA PRO A 48 -5.08 -9.95 -4.32
C PRO A 48 -4.32 -8.63 -4.07
N LEU A 49 -3.59 -8.58 -2.96
CA LEU A 49 -2.87 -7.40 -2.47
C LEU A 49 -1.39 -7.39 -2.83
N GLY A 50 -0.95 -8.20 -3.79
CA GLY A 50 0.47 -8.31 -4.14
C GLY A 50 0.98 -7.15 -5.00
N PRO A 51 2.31 -6.95 -5.06
CA PRO A 51 2.92 -5.94 -5.92
C PRO A 51 2.68 -6.28 -7.38
N THR A 52 1.99 -5.41 -8.10
CA THR A 52 1.53 -5.63 -9.47
C THR A 52 2.68 -5.50 -10.47
N GLY A 53 2.71 -6.39 -11.47
CA GLY A 53 3.62 -6.29 -12.61
C GLY A 53 3.06 -5.48 -13.77
N TYR A 54 3.56 -5.76 -14.98
CA TYR A 54 3.13 -5.09 -16.21
C TYR A 54 1.60 -5.21 -16.41
N GLY A 55 0.93 -4.08 -16.61
CA GLY A 55 -0.53 -4.00 -16.80
C GLY A 55 -1.32 -3.85 -15.50
N ASP A 56 -0.65 -3.62 -14.36
CA ASP A 56 -1.24 -3.25 -13.07
C ASP A 56 -2.28 -4.25 -12.51
N SER A 57 -2.23 -5.48 -13.01
CA SER A 57 -3.18 -6.53 -12.65
C SER A 57 -2.83 -7.14 -11.29
N PRO A 58 -3.78 -7.18 -10.33
CA PRO A 58 -3.56 -7.82 -9.03
C PRO A 58 -3.42 -9.34 -9.15
N TYR A 59 -3.62 -9.94 -10.32
CA TYR A 59 -3.43 -11.37 -10.56
C TYR A 59 -2.05 -11.72 -11.13
N GLN A 60 -1.21 -10.71 -11.39
CA GLN A 60 0.14 -10.90 -11.92
C GLN A 60 1.15 -10.20 -11.01
N CYS A 61 1.41 -10.82 -9.85
CA CYS A 61 2.26 -10.24 -8.81
C CYS A 61 3.72 -10.69 -8.92
N PHE A 62 4.64 -9.84 -8.46
CA PHE A 62 6.06 -10.20 -8.32
C PHE A 62 6.34 -11.17 -7.16
N SER A 63 5.39 -11.31 -6.23
CA SER A 63 5.50 -12.21 -5.09
C SER A 63 4.12 -12.71 -4.68
N ALA A 64 4.08 -13.94 -4.18
CA ALA A 64 2.89 -14.52 -3.55
C ALA A 64 2.72 -14.08 -2.08
N PHE A 65 3.75 -13.46 -1.48
CA PHE A 65 3.77 -13.08 -0.06
C PHE A 65 3.75 -11.56 0.15
N ALA A 66 4.47 -10.80 -0.67
CA ALA A 66 4.63 -9.36 -0.47
C ALA A 66 3.31 -8.59 -0.67
N GLY A 67 3.17 -7.48 0.05
CA GLY A 67 2.09 -6.51 -0.15
C GLY A 67 2.42 -5.48 -1.24
N ASN A 68 1.38 -4.86 -1.80
CA ASN A 68 1.51 -3.82 -2.81
C ASN A 68 1.91 -2.49 -2.16
N PRO A 69 3.12 -1.95 -2.44
CA PRO A 69 3.58 -0.69 -1.84
C PRO A 69 2.70 0.51 -2.21
N TYR A 70 1.93 0.43 -3.29
CA TYR A 70 1.03 1.49 -3.73
C TYR A 70 -0.15 1.72 -2.78
N LEU A 71 -0.49 0.73 -1.94
CA LEU A 71 -1.58 0.81 -0.97
C LEU A 71 -1.16 1.36 0.40
N ILE A 72 0.11 1.73 0.59
CA ILE A 72 0.59 2.38 1.82
C ILE A 72 -0.03 3.78 1.92
N SER A 73 -0.67 4.13 3.04
CA SER A 73 -1.28 5.45 3.21
C SER A 73 -0.25 6.57 3.38
N PRO A 74 -0.25 7.60 2.51
CA PRO A 74 0.56 8.81 2.74
C PRO A 74 0.16 9.56 4.01
N GLU A 75 -1.11 9.49 4.42
CA GLU A 75 -1.56 10.17 5.64
C GLU A 75 -1.00 9.52 6.90
N ASN A 76 -0.97 8.20 6.94
CA ASN A 76 -0.39 7.46 8.06
C ASN A 76 1.12 7.76 8.16
N LEU A 77 1.83 7.78 7.03
CA LEU A 77 3.25 8.17 7.00
C LEU A 77 3.50 9.60 7.51
N VAL A 78 2.54 10.53 7.33
CA VAL A 78 2.60 11.85 7.97
C VAL A 78 2.37 11.75 9.48
N GLY A 79 1.41 10.94 9.91
CA GLY A 79 1.15 10.66 11.33
C GLY A 79 2.37 10.07 12.05
N ASP A 80 3.13 9.21 11.37
CA ASP A 80 4.36 8.58 11.86
C ASP A 80 5.59 9.51 11.78
N GLY A 81 5.43 10.74 11.27
CA GLY A 81 6.53 11.70 11.11
C GLY A 81 7.53 11.35 10.00
N LEU A 82 7.20 10.38 9.13
CA LEU A 82 8.03 9.96 8.00
C LEU A 82 7.84 10.84 6.77
N LEU A 83 6.67 11.49 6.66
CA LEU A 83 6.35 12.50 5.65
C LEU A 83 5.87 13.79 6.31
N THR A 84 6.02 14.91 5.61
CA THR A 84 5.36 16.16 5.97
C THR A 84 4.13 16.38 5.09
N ARG A 85 3.25 17.30 5.47
CA ARG A 85 2.06 17.61 4.68
C ARG A 85 2.41 18.26 3.34
N GLU A 86 3.56 18.92 3.27
CA GLU A 86 4.10 19.53 2.06
C GLU A 86 4.57 18.48 1.05
N ASP A 87 5.11 17.34 1.49
CA ASP A 87 5.50 16.25 0.58
C ASP A 87 4.28 15.72 -0.19
N LEU A 88 3.11 15.73 0.43
CA LEU A 88 1.86 15.26 -0.20
C LEU A 88 1.39 16.16 -1.35
N ASN A 89 1.95 17.36 -1.49
CA ASN A 89 1.64 18.25 -2.62
C ASN A 89 1.97 17.59 -3.97
N GLU A 90 2.94 16.69 -4.01
CA GLU A 90 3.36 15.99 -5.24
C GLU A 90 2.28 15.10 -5.84
N MET A 91 1.28 14.72 -5.03
CA MET A 91 0.18 13.84 -5.40
C MET A 91 -1.11 14.60 -5.78
N LYS A 92 -1.18 15.92 -5.54
CA LYS A 92 -2.42 16.72 -5.67
C LYS A 92 -3.00 16.79 -7.08
N ASP A 93 -2.16 16.67 -8.10
CA ASP A 93 -2.56 16.78 -9.51
C ASP A 93 -3.05 15.45 -10.09
N LEU A 94 -3.10 14.38 -9.29
CA LEU A 94 -3.54 13.07 -9.77
C LEU A 94 -5.07 12.99 -9.88
N PRO A 95 -5.61 12.35 -10.94
CA PRO A 95 -7.04 12.19 -11.10
C PRO A 95 -7.66 11.40 -9.94
N ALA A 96 -8.74 11.93 -9.36
CA ALA A 96 -9.45 11.25 -8.27
C ALA A 96 -10.48 10.20 -8.73
N SER A 97 -10.92 10.26 -9.99
CA SER A 97 -12.01 9.41 -10.51
C SER A 97 -11.55 8.05 -11.02
N LYS A 98 -10.28 7.95 -11.44
CA LYS A 98 -9.67 6.72 -11.96
C LYS A 98 -8.16 6.78 -11.72
N VAL A 99 -7.59 5.66 -11.32
CA VAL A 99 -6.15 5.50 -11.17
C VAL A 99 -5.47 5.63 -12.54
N ASP A 100 -4.55 6.59 -12.65
CA ASP A 100 -3.59 6.69 -13.74
C ASP A 100 -2.25 6.14 -13.24
N PHE A 101 -2.02 4.84 -13.44
CA PHE A 101 -0.81 4.16 -12.94
C PHE A 101 0.49 4.74 -13.53
N GLY A 102 0.46 5.24 -14.76
CA GLY A 102 1.64 5.84 -15.40
C GLY A 102 2.08 7.14 -14.73
N LEU A 103 1.12 7.98 -14.31
CA LEU A 103 1.41 9.19 -13.54
C LEU A 103 1.63 8.91 -12.05
N PHE A 104 0.90 7.94 -11.50
CA PHE A 104 0.88 7.65 -10.07
C PHE A 104 2.15 6.94 -9.59
N ILE A 105 2.59 5.88 -10.28
CA ILE A 105 3.67 5.00 -9.79
C ILE A 105 4.98 5.77 -9.53
N PRO A 106 5.50 6.60 -10.45
CA PRO A 106 6.74 7.33 -10.21
C PRO A 106 6.65 8.26 -8.99
N LYS A 107 5.55 9.02 -8.88
CA LYS A 107 5.31 9.93 -7.74
C LYS A 107 5.21 9.18 -6.42
N LYS A 108 4.55 8.02 -6.42
CA LYS A 108 4.38 7.19 -5.23
C LYS A 108 5.72 6.62 -4.76
N LEU A 109 6.54 6.12 -5.68
CA LEU A 109 7.86 5.58 -5.35
C LEU A 109 8.80 6.68 -4.81
N ASP A 110 8.79 7.87 -5.41
CA ASP A 110 9.55 9.02 -4.91
C ASP A 110 9.12 9.39 -3.48
N LEU A 111 7.82 9.40 -3.22
CA LEU A 111 7.26 9.68 -1.90
C LEU A 111 7.69 8.63 -0.85
N LEU A 112 7.63 7.35 -1.20
CA LEU A 112 8.06 6.25 -0.32
C LEU A 112 9.57 6.29 -0.07
N LEU A 113 10.37 6.67 -1.08
CA LEU A 113 11.82 6.85 -0.92
C LEU A 113 12.11 7.97 0.09
N LYS A 114 11.40 9.11 0.03
CA LYS A 114 11.52 10.18 1.03
C LYS A 114 11.17 9.70 2.42
N ALA A 115 10.06 8.97 2.57
CA ALA A 115 9.67 8.37 3.85
C ALA A 115 10.77 7.47 4.41
N PHE A 116 11.37 6.63 3.56
CA PHE A 116 12.49 5.77 3.94
C PHE A 116 13.74 6.57 4.32
N GLN A 117 14.07 7.67 3.62
CA GLN A 117 15.21 8.52 3.99
C GLN A 117 15.03 9.10 5.40
N ARG A 118 13.83 9.57 5.74
CA ARG A 118 13.53 10.08 7.09
C ARG A 118 13.53 8.97 8.13
N PHE A 119 12.98 7.80 7.80
CA PHE A 119 13.02 6.61 8.66
C PHE A 119 14.45 6.26 9.08
N LYS A 120 15.42 6.26 8.15
CA LYS A 120 16.83 5.98 8.46
C LYS A 120 17.45 6.92 9.50
N THR A 121 16.92 8.13 9.62
CA THR A 121 17.37 9.16 10.56
C THR A 121 16.52 9.24 11.83
N ASN A 122 15.41 8.49 11.91
CA ASN A 122 14.45 8.53 13.00
C ASN A 122 14.86 7.54 14.12
N PRO A 123 14.89 7.95 15.41
CA PRO A 123 15.17 7.04 16.52
C PRO A 123 14.02 6.07 16.86
N GLU A 124 14.35 5.05 17.64
CA GLU A 124 13.51 3.93 18.11
C GLU A 124 12.23 4.40 18.84
N PRO A 125 11.03 3.97 18.42
CA PRO A 125 10.63 2.54 18.38
C PRO A 125 10.39 1.92 16.98
N LEU A 126 10.22 2.74 15.95
CA LEU A 126 9.82 2.22 14.62
C LEU A 126 10.92 1.37 13.97
N ARG A 127 12.19 1.61 14.32
CA ARG A 127 13.33 0.88 13.77
C ARG A 127 13.44 -0.54 14.34
N GLU A 128 13.09 -0.74 15.61
CA GLU A 128 13.01 -2.04 16.27
C GLU A 128 11.86 -2.85 15.67
N GLU A 129 10.68 -2.24 15.50
CA GLU A 129 9.54 -2.89 14.82
C GLU A 129 9.91 -3.32 13.39
N PHE A 130 10.61 -2.46 12.64
CA PHE A 130 11.09 -2.78 11.31
C PHE A 130 12.08 -3.96 11.31
N LEU A 131 13.07 -3.95 12.21
CA LEU A 131 14.06 -5.04 12.30
C LEU A 131 13.40 -6.36 12.73
N ASN A 132 12.45 -6.31 13.66
CA ASN A 132 11.68 -7.48 14.07
C ASN A 132 10.87 -8.04 12.90
N PHE A 133 10.17 -7.18 12.15
CA PHE A 133 9.45 -7.59 10.95
C PHE A 133 10.38 -8.26 9.92
N CYS A 134 11.56 -7.68 9.67
CA CYS A 134 12.55 -8.28 8.77
C CYS A 134 12.99 -9.66 9.25
N ASN A 135 13.31 -9.82 10.53
CA ASN A 135 13.76 -11.09 11.09
C ASN A 135 12.65 -12.16 11.04
N GLU A 136 11.40 -11.82 11.37
CA GLU A 136 10.26 -12.74 11.34
C GLU A 136 9.93 -13.21 9.92
N ASN A 137 10.18 -12.36 8.91
CA ASN A 137 9.80 -12.59 7.52
C ASN A 137 10.98 -12.92 6.59
N ALA A 138 12.20 -13.07 7.12
CA ALA A 138 13.43 -13.28 6.34
C ALA A 138 13.31 -14.44 5.32
N HIS A 139 12.55 -15.48 5.67
CA HIS A 139 12.33 -16.65 4.81
C HIS A 139 11.67 -16.38 3.45
N TRP A 140 11.03 -15.23 3.26
CA TRP A 140 10.50 -14.79 1.95
C TRP A 140 10.92 -13.36 1.59
N LEU A 141 11.17 -12.51 2.59
CA LEU A 141 11.44 -11.08 2.40
C LEU A 141 12.81 -10.84 1.77
N ASP A 142 13.84 -11.59 2.18
CA ASP A 142 15.21 -11.40 1.70
C ASP A 142 15.31 -11.68 0.19
N ASP A 143 14.74 -12.80 -0.25
CA ASP A 143 14.70 -13.18 -1.67
C ASP A 143 13.85 -12.19 -2.48
N PHE A 144 12.71 -11.75 -1.95
CA PHE A 144 11.86 -10.76 -2.62
C PHE A 144 12.58 -9.40 -2.77
N ALA A 145 13.22 -8.91 -1.70
CA ALA A 145 13.94 -7.64 -1.73
C ALA A 145 15.11 -7.69 -2.72
N LEU A 146 15.88 -8.78 -2.71
CA LEU A 146 16.98 -8.99 -3.66
C LEU A 146 16.46 -9.07 -5.10
N PHE A 147 15.38 -9.81 -5.34
CA PHE A 147 14.75 -9.90 -6.67
C PHE A 147 14.34 -8.52 -7.19
N MET A 148 13.67 -7.70 -6.35
CA MET A 148 13.24 -6.35 -6.74
C MET A 148 14.42 -5.43 -7.02
N ALA A 149 15.47 -5.49 -6.18
CA ALA A 149 16.70 -4.71 -6.39
C ALA A 149 17.41 -5.08 -7.69
N LEU A 150 17.52 -6.38 -8.00
CA LEU A 150 18.11 -6.85 -9.26
C LEU A 150 17.25 -6.45 -10.47
N LYS A 151 15.92 -6.50 -10.35
CA LYS A 151 15.00 -6.09 -11.41
C LYS A 151 15.16 -4.61 -11.74
N GLU A 152 15.24 -3.75 -10.74
CA GLU A 152 15.47 -2.31 -10.91
C GLU A 152 16.83 -2.04 -11.56
N ALA A 153 17.90 -2.66 -11.06
CA ALA A 153 19.26 -2.48 -11.59
C ALA A 153 19.42 -2.91 -13.06
N ASN A 154 18.51 -3.75 -13.58
CA ASN A 154 18.53 -4.25 -14.95
C ASN A 154 17.41 -3.63 -15.83
N GLY A 155 16.83 -2.49 -15.43
CA GLY A 155 15.88 -1.72 -16.24
C GLY A 155 14.48 -2.31 -16.30
N GLY A 156 14.12 -3.17 -15.35
CA GLY A 156 12.77 -3.71 -15.20
C GLY A 156 11.91 -2.97 -14.17
N GLY A 157 12.44 -1.94 -13.50
CA GLY A 157 11.73 -1.12 -12.53
C GLY A 157 10.67 -0.21 -13.15
#